data_AF-A0AAW2L8F3-F1
#
_entry.id   AF-A0AAW2L8F3-F1
#
_cell.length_a   1.000
_cell.length_b   1.000
_cell.length_c   1.000
_cell.angle_alpha   90.00
_cell.angle_beta   90.00
_cell.angle_gamma   90.00
#
_symmetry.space_group_name_H-M   'P 1'
#
loop_
_entity.id
_entity.type
_entity.pdbx_description
1 polymer ?
#
loop_
_entity_poly.entity_id
_entity_poly.type
_entity_poly.pdbx_seq_one_letter_code
_entity_poly.pdbx_strand_id
1 'polypeptide(L)'
;MVYDVVGPHFFSAHPNSEPIGACSSFPTDGTEIGPSLYGYDVLRLLDRFFDVICAADQPLYNGCDEFQLLAVGRLFNIKAANNKFKRCYDQVSQWASDLLPRGHTLPSSYYNTKKLIRDLGLPVEKIHAYKNGYML
;
A
#
# COMPACT_ATOMS: atom_id res chain seq x y z
N MET A 1 -3.34 3.96 -20.62
CA MET A 1 -3.50 5.27 -19.98
C MET A 1 -2.28 5.48 -19.11
N VAL A 2 -1.45 6.43 -19.53
CA VAL A 2 -0.29 6.92 -18.79
C VAL A 2 -0.84 7.76 -17.64
N TYR A 3 -0.35 7.55 -16.43
CA TYR A 3 -0.56 8.49 -15.34
C TYR A 3 0.77 9.22 -15.15
N ASP A 4 0.81 10.47 -15.59
CA ASP A 4 1.84 11.42 -15.20
C ASP A 4 1.63 11.78 -13.73
N VAL A 5 2.65 11.56 -12.91
CA VAL A 5 2.75 12.17 -11.58
C VAL A 5 3.57 13.44 -11.77
N VAL A 6 2.91 14.57 -11.93
CA VAL A 6 3.54 15.89 -11.93
C VAL A 6 2.96 16.69 -10.77
N GLY A 7 3.81 17.00 -9.78
CA GLY A 7 3.47 17.94 -8.70
C GLY A 7 4.48 17.93 -7.55
N PRO A 8 5.33 18.96 -7.38
CA PRO A 8 6.39 19.01 -6.37
C PRO A 8 5.98 19.63 -5.02
N HIS A 9 4.82 19.24 -4.45
CA HIS A 9 4.32 19.85 -3.21
C HIS A 9 3.63 18.88 -2.23
N PHE A 10 4.16 17.67 -2.05
CA PHE A 10 3.56 16.72 -1.09
C PHE A 10 4.09 16.83 0.36
N PHE A 11 5.23 17.51 0.59
CA PHE A 11 5.76 17.67 1.95
C PHE A 11 5.54 19.09 2.49
N SER A 12 4.40 19.30 3.11
CA SER A 12 4.25 20.32 4.15
C SER A 12 4.46 19.64 5.50
N ALA A 13 5.64 19.84 6.08
CA ALA A 13 5.96 19.37 7.43
C ALA A 13 5.05 20.06 8.46
N HIS A 14 4.30 19.27 9.24
CA HIS A 14 3.77 19.74 10.51
C HIS A 14 4.88 19.63 11.58
N PRO A 15 5.21 20.72 12.30
CA PRO A 15 6.14 20.64 13.41
C PRO A 15 5.39 20.12 14.64
N ASN A 16 6.07 19.29 15.43
CA ASN A 16 5.71 18.82 16.78
C ASN A 16 5.02 17.44 16.86
N SER A 17 5.83 16.39 16.79
CA SER A 17 5.62 15.19 17.59
C SER A 17 6.98 14.60 17.95
N GLU A 18 7.26 14.52 19.25
CA GLU A 18 8.49 13.99 19.84
C GLU A 18 8.76 12.53 19.38
N PRO A 19 10.02 12.09 19.29
CA PRO A 19 10.34 10.76 18.81
C PRO A 19 10.00 9.71 19.87
N ILE A 20 9.00 8.88 19.58
CA ILE A 20 8.72 7.68 20.37
C ILE A 20 9.60 6.56 19.82
N GLY A 21 10.58 6.14 20.63
CA GLY A 21 11.23 4.83 20.53
C GLY A 21 12.27 4.70 19.43
N ALA A 22 13.52 5.04 19.76
CA ALA A 22 14.67 4.66 18.96
C ALA A 22 14.76 3.13 18.82
N CYS A 23 14.80 2.62 17.58
CA CYS A 23 15.30 1.27 17.31
C CYS A 23 16.75 1.21 17.79
N SER A 24 16.99 0.44 18.84
CA SER A 24 18.26 0.37 19.56
C SER A 24 19.39 -0.25 18.74
N SER A 25 20.45 0.53 18.57
CA SER A 25 21.90 0.21 18.54
C SER A 25 22.34 -1.25 18.36
N PHE A 26 23.11 -1.49 17.28
CA PHE A 26 24.01 -2.64 17.13
C PHE A 26 25.34 -2.40 17.88
N PRO A 27 25.98 -3.45 18.45
CA PRO A 27 27.26 -3.32 19.14
C PRO A 27 28.41 -3.18 18.13
N THR A 28 29.23 -2.13 18.27
CA THR A 28 30.50 -1.99 17.55
C THR A 28 31.60 -2.68 18.35
N ASP A 29 31.92 -3.93 18.02
CA ASP A 29 33.18 -4.55 18.43
C ASP A 29 34.29 -4.16 17.43
N GLY A 30 35.41 -3.72 17.97
CA GLY A 30 36.47 -3.04 17.24
C GLY A 30 37.31 -3.99 16.39
N THR A 31 37.36 -3.74 15.09
CA THR A 31 38.52 -4.06 14.25
C THR A 31 38.61 -3.04 13.13
N GLU A 32 39.65 -2.22 13.18
CA GLU A 32 39.97 -1.19 12.19
C GLU A 32 40.38 -1.84 10.86
N ILE A 33 39.42 -1.95 9.94
CA ILE A 33 39.67 -1.94 8.49
C ILE A 33 38.80 -0.80 7.98
N GLY A 34 39.42 0.38 7.76
CA GLY A 34 38.71 1.57 7.33
C GLY A 34 37.88 1.30 6.07
N PRO A 35 36.54 1.39 6.11
CA PRO A 35 35.72 1.22 4.93
C PRO A 35 36.08 2.31 3.92
N SER A 36 36.23 1.93 2.66
CA SER A 36 36.37 2.87 1.55
C SER A 36 35.29 3.95 1.66
N LEU A 37 35.66 5.21 1.38
CA LEU A 37 34.81 6.40 1.51
C LEU A 37 33.43 6.25 0.85
N TYR A 38 33.34 5.39 -0.18
CA TYR A 38 32.10 5.04 -0.88
C TYR A 38 31.12 4.21 -0.04
N GLY A 39 31.61 3.42 0.92
CA GLY A 39 30.82 2.59 1.83
C GLY A 39 30.06 3.39 2.88
N TYR A 40 30.66 4.44 3.44
CA TYR A 40 29.99 5.29 4.43
C TYR A 40 28.87 6.14 3.82
N ASP A 41 29.03 6.63 2.60
CA ASP A 41 28.00 7.42 1.92
C ASP A 41 26.78 6.56 1.55
N VAL A 42 26.98 5.33 1.07
CA VAL A 42 25.85 4.42 0.80
C VAL A 42 25.16 3.97 2.08
N LEU A 43 25.90 3.71 3.17
CA LEU A 43 25.32 3.39 4.47
C LEU A 43 24.50 4.57 5.00
N ARG A 44 25.03 5.80 4.92
CA ARG A 44 24.32 7.01 5.36
C ARG A 44 23.10 7.34 4.49
N LEU A 45 23.12 6.96 3.20
CA LEU A 45 21.97 7.08 2.32
C LEU A 45 20.90 6.04 2.68
N LEU A 46 21.33 4.81 2.97
CA LEU A 46 20.47 3.70 3.34
C LEU A 46 19.78 3.97 4.68
N ASP A 47 20.51 4.44 5.68
CA ASP A 47 19.96 4.82 6.99
C ASP A 47 18.90 5.91 6.84
N ARG A 48 19.21 6.98 6.10
CA ARG A 48 18.24 8.05 5.83
C ARG A 48 17.00 7.57 5.08
N PHE A 49 17.17 6.63 4.16
CA PHE A 49 16.05 6.04 3.42
C PHE A 49 15.16 5.21 4.35
N PHE A 50 15.74 4.39 5.23
CA PHE A 50 14.99 3.62 6.21
C PHE A 50 14.34 4.50 7.28
N ASP A 51 15.01 5.57 7.73
CA ASP A 51 14.43 6.53 8.67
C ASP A 51 13.14 7.16 8.11
N VAL A 52 13.17 7.56 6.83
CA VAL A 52 11.98 8.12 6.16
C VAL A 52 10.87 7.07 6.02
N ILE A 53 11.23 5.81 5.74
CA ILE A 53 10.27 4.71 5.71
C ILE A 53 9.64 4.50 7.09
N CYS A 54 10.45 4.34 8.14
CA CYS A 54 9.98 4.09 9.50
C CYS A 54 9.16 5.27 10.04
N ALA A 55 9.53 6.51 9.72
CA ALA A 55 8.76 7.69 10.11
C ALA A 55 7.39 7.77 9.40
N ALA A 56 7.27 7.20 8.21
CA ALA A 56 6.04 7.18 7.42
C ALA A 56 5.18 5.92 7.66
N ASP A 57 5.73 4.86 8.24
CA ASP A 57 5.07 3.56 8.38
C ASP A 57 4.26 3.49 9.69
N GLN A 58 2.95 3.69 9.58
CA GLN A 58 2.00 3.60 10.69
C GLN A 58 1.05 2.40 10.47
N PRO A 59 0.50 1.77 11.53
CA PRO A 59 -0.52 0.74 11.36
C PRO A 59 -1.78 1.33 10.69
N LEU A 60 -2.48 0.55 9.86
CA LEU A 60 -3.69 1.01 9.16
C LEU A 60 -4.82 1.45 10.10
N TYR A 61 -4.95 0.78 11.24
CA TYR A 61 -5.83 1.13 12.35
C TYR A 61 -5.34 0.44 13.62
N ASN A 62 -5.84 0.85 14.80
CA ASN A 62 -5.43 0.28 16.08
C ASN A 62 -5.73 -1.23 16.14
N GLY A 63 -4.69 -2.05 16.31
CA GLY A 63 -4.81 -3.51 16.34
C GLY A 63 -4.82 -4.17 14.96
N CYS A 64 -4.43 -3.47 13.90
CA CYS A 64 -4.13 -4.05 12.60
C CYS A 64 -2.67 -4.51 12.53
N ASP A 65 -2.44 -5.71 11.99
CA ASP A 65 -1.09 -6.24 11.77
C ASP A 65 -0.45 -5.72 10.46
N GLU A 66 -1.21 -5.03 9.60
CA GLU A 66 -0.68 -4.40 8.40
C GLU A 66 -0.35 -2.92 8.59
N PHE A 67 0.79 -2.52 8.03
CA PHE A 67 1.28 -1.16 8.02
C PHE A 67 0.89 -0.41 6.73
N GLN A 68 0.80 0.90 6.82
CA GLN A 68 0.35 1.80 5.77
C GLN A 68 1.19 1.68 4.51
N LEU A 69 2.53 1.61 4.63
CA LEU A 69 3.39 1.53 3.45
C LEU A 69 3.21 0.19 2.71
N LEU A 70 3.06 -0.90 3.47
CA LEU A 70 2.78 -2.23 2.91
C LEU A 70 1.43 -2.26 2.18
N ALA A 71 0.40 -1.65 2.77
CA ALA A 71 -0.91 -1.52 2.13
C ALA A 71 -0.86 -0.74 0.82
N VAL A 72 -0.18 0.41 0.81
CA VAL A 72 -0.01 1.22 -0.41
C VAL A 72 0.75 0.44 -1.48
N GLY A 73 1.82 -0.26 -1.11
CA GLY A 73 2.59 -1.11 -2.01
C GLY A 73 1.74 -2.23 -2.62
N ARG A 74 0.94 -2.92 -1.80
CA ARG A 74 0.02 -3.97 -2.27
C ARG A 74 -1.03 -3.42 -3.23
N LEU A 75 -1.64 -2.27 -2.93
CA LEU A 75 -2.61 -1.62 -3.81
C LEU A 75 -1.99 -1.24 -5.17
N PHE A 76 -0.78 -0.68 -5.17
CA PHE A 76 -0.06 -0.38 -6.41
C PHE A 76 0.26 -1.63 -7.21
N ASN A 77 0.68 -2.71 -6.54
CA ASN A 77 0.95 -3.98 -7.21
C ASN A 77 -0.33 -4.57 -7.82
N ILE A 78 -1.45 -4.57 -7.09
CA ILE A 78 -2.75 -5.01 -7.61
C ILE A 78 -3.13 -4.16 -8.84
N LYS A 79 -2.97 -2.84 -8.79
CA LYS A 79 -3.24 -1.97 -9.96
C LYS A 79 -2.34 -2.33 -11.15
N ALA A 80 -1.04 -2.49 -10.93
CA ALA A 80 -0.06 -2.76 -11.99
C ALA A 80 -0.23 -4.15 -12.62
N ALA A 81 -0.57 -5.17 -11.82
CA ALA A 81 -0.71 -6.56 -12.26
C ALA A 81 -2.02 -6.84 -13.00
N ASN A 82 -3.01 -5.95 -12.94
CA ASN A 82 -4.36 -6.21 -13.45
C ASN A 82 -4.74 -5.35 -14.65
N ASN A 83 -4.80 -5.99 -15.82
CA ASN A 83 -5.41 -5.41 -17.02
C ASN A 83 -6.93 -5.64 -17.11
N LYS A 84 -7.53 -6.31 -16.11
CA LYS A 84 -8.96 -6.67 -16.10
C LYS A 84 -9.59 -6.37 -14.74
N PHE A 85 -10.75 -5.71 -14.77
CA PHE A 85 -11.48 -5.28 -13.58
C PHE A 85 -11.84 -6.43 -12.64
N LYS A 86 -12.33 -7.57 -13.16
CA LYS A 86 -12.75 -8.71 -12.34
C LYS A 86 -11.61 -9.23 -11.45
N ARG A 87 -10.43 -9.44 -12.03
CA ARG A 87 -9.26 -9.96 -11.30
C ARG A 87 -8.76 -8.94 -10.27
N CYS A 88 -8.74 -7.66 -10.64
CA CYS A 88 -8.44 -6.57 -9.70
C CYS A 88 -9.41 -6.60 -8.52
N TYR A 89 -10.72 -6.70 -8.79
CA TYR A 89 -11.75 -6.77 -7.75
C TYR A 89 -11.55 -7.96 -6.82
N ASP A 90 -11.33 -9.16 -7.37
CA ASP A 90 -11.10 -10.36 -6.56
C ASP A 90 -9.87 -10.19 -5.64
N GLN A 91 -8.78 -9.58 -6.13
CA GLN A 91 -7.57 -9.36 -5.32
C GLN A 91 -7.74 -8.27 -4.26
N VAL A 92 -8.40 -7.16 -4.58
CA VAL A 92 -8.72 -6.12 -3.58
C VAL A 92 -9.64 -6.69 -2.50
N SER A 93 -10.62 -7.50 -2.90
CA SER A 93 -11.59 -8.12 -1.99
C SER A 93 -10.93 -9.15 -1.05
N GLN A 94 -9.98 -9.93 -1.54
CA GLN A 94 -9.14 -10.80 -0.71
C GLN A 94 -8.28 -10.00 0.26
N TRP A 95 -7.56 -9.00 -0.23
CA TRP A 95 -6.75 -8.13 0.63
C TRP A 95 -7.60 -7.43 1.71
N ALA A 96 -8.78 -6.95 1.37
CA ALA A 96 -9.71 -6.37 2.35
C ALA A 96 -10.21 -7.41 3.36
N SER A 97 -10.38 -8.67 2.95
CA SER A 97 -10.76 -9.77 3.85
C SER A 97 -9.64 -10.07 4.86
N ASP A 98 -8.38 -9.98 4.44
CA ASP A 98 -7.23 -10.17 5.31
C ASP A 98 -7.11 -9.07 6.38
N LEU A 99 -7.61 -7.86 6.09
CA LEU A 99 -7.68 -6.75 7.04
C LEU A 99 -8.88 -6.82 7.99
N LEU A 100 -9.88 -7.65 7.71
CA LEU A 100 -11.09 -7.73 8.51
C LEU A 100 -10.94 -8.75 9.66
N PRO A 101 -11.63 -8.54 10.79
CA PRO A 101 -11.63 -9.51 11.87
C PRO A 101 -12.25 -10.84 11.43
N ARG A 102 -11.83 -11.93 12.08
CA ARG A 102 -12.34 -13.29 11.81
C ARG A 102 -13.87 -13.35 11.94
N GLY A 103 -14.52 -13.95 10.94
CA GLY A 103 -15.99 -14.08 10.90
C GLY A 103 -16.70 -12.97 10.11
N HIS A 104 -15.98 -12.11 9.40
CA HIS A 104 -16.59 -11.15 8.49
C HIS A 104 -17.40 -11.84 7.38
N THR A 105 -18.43 -11.16 6.89
CA THR A 105 -19.32 -11.66 5.83
C THR A 105 -19.00 -11.08 4.45
N LEU A 106 -17.90 -10.31 4.33
CA LEU A 106 -17.48 -9.70 3.07
C LEU A 106 -17.26 -10.78 1.98
N PRO A 107 -17.95 -10.68 0.83
CA PRO A 107 -17.75 -11.62 -0.27
C PRO A 107 -16.36 -11.41 -0.91
N SER A 108 -15.55 -12.46 -0.97
CA SER A 108 -14.16 -12.46 -1.46
C SER A 108 -13.98 -12.48 -2.99
N SER A 109 -15.09 -12.41 -3.74
CA SER A 109 -15.05 -12.43 -5.21
C SER A 109 -16.16 -11.59 -5.83
N TYR A 110 -15.87 -11.06 -7.01
CA TYR A 110 -16.80 -10.39 -7.90
C TYR A 110 -18.05 -11.23 -8.17
N TYR A 111 -17.91 -12.55 -8.34
CA TYR A 111 -19.05 -13.42 -8.60
C TYR A 111 -19.99 -13.51 -7.39
N ASN A 112 -19.43 -13.73 -6.19
CA ASN A 112 -20.20 -13.82 -4.95
C ASN A 112 -20.88 -12.49 -4.64
N THR A 113 -20.18 -11.38 -4.86
CA THR A 113 -20.76 -10.03 -4.73
C THR A 113 -21.91 -9.84 -5.71
N LYS A 114 -21.72 -10.20 -6.98
CA LYS A 114 -22.75 -10.11 -8.02
C LYS A 114 -23.97 -10.99 -7.71
N LYS A 115 -23.76 -12.16 -7.12
CA LYS A 115 -24.84 -13.04 -6.67
C LYS A 115 -25.63 -12.37 -5.54
N LEU A 116 -24.95 -11.86 -4.52
CA LEU A 116 -25.58 -11.16 -3.39
C LEU A 116 -26.43 -9.96 -3.86
N ILE A 117 -25.92 -9.16 -4.81
CA ILE A 117 -26.66 -8.05 -5.41
C ILE A 117 -27.94 -8.53 -6.12
N ARG A 118 -27.88 -9.66 -6.84
CA ARG A 118 -29.05 -10.26 -7.50
C ARG A 118 -30.06 -10.82 -6.51
N ASP A 119 -29.58 -11.45 -5.43
CA ASP A 119 -30.43 -12.00 -4.37
C ASP A 119 -31.18 -10.86 -3.64
N LEU A 120 -30.59 -9.66 -3.59
CA LEU A 120 -31.24 -8.43 -3.11
C LEU A 120 -32.24 -7.83 -4.13
N GLY A 121 -32.42 -8.43 -5.30
CA GLY A 121 -33.32 -7.93 -6.36
C GLY A 121 -32.78 -6.72 -7.12
N LEU A 122 -31.51 -6.35 -6.93
CA LEU A 122 -30.91 -5.21 -7.62
C LEU A 122 -30.48 -5.61 -9.05
N PRO A 123 -30.85 -4.81 -10.08
CA PRO A 123 -30.45 -5.09 -11.45
C PRO A 123 -28.93 -4.96 -11.60
N VAL A 124 -28.28 -5.97 -12.18
CA VAL A 124 -26.85 -5.90 -12.52
C VAL A 124 -26.68 -5.74 -14.02
N GLU A 125 -26.53 -4.50 -14.46
CA GLU A 125 -26.28 -4.16 -15.86
C GLU A 125 -24.79 -4.23 -16.18
N LYS A 126 -24.46 -4.70 -17.39
CA LYS A 126 -23.09 -4.67 -17.90
C LYS A 126 -22.91 -3.39 -18.71
N ILE A 127 -22.19 -2.42 -18.15
CA ILE A 127 -21.81 -1.23 -18.89
C ILE A 127 -20.73 -1.62 -19.91
N HIS A 128 -21.07 -1.51 -21.19
CA HIS A 128 -20.11 -1.67 -22.29
C HIS A 128 -19.38 -0.35 -22.49
N ALA A 129 -18.14 -0.26 -21.99
CA ALA A 129 -17.26 0.85 -22.34
C ALA A 129 -16.92 0.75 -23.83
N TYR A 130 -17.56 1.56 -24.67
CA TYR A 130 -17.24 1.64 -26.10
C TYR A 130 -15.89 2.33 -26.28
N LYS A 131 -15.14 1.91 -27.30
CA LYS A 131 -13.73 2.33 -27.53
C LYS A 131 -13.55 3.82 -27.87
N ASN A 132 -14.65 4.58 -28.04
CA ASN A 132 -14.65 5.95 -28.58
C ASN A 132 -15.25 7.00 -27.63
N GLY A 133 -14.86 7.01 -26.35
CA GLY A 133 -14.92 8.23 -25.52
C GLY A 133 -16.28 8.84 -25.17
N TYR A 134 -17.41 8.27 -25.59
CA TYR A 134 -18.72 8.68 -25.09
C TYR A 134 -19.14 7.72 -23.98
N MET A 135 -19.21 8.25 -22.76
CA MET A 135 -19.89 7.62 -21.64
C MET A 135 -21.41 7.74 -21.87
N LEU A 136 -22.14 6.66 -21.61
CA LEU A 136 -23.59 6.71 -21.36
C LEU A 136 -23.82 7.29 -19.96
#